data_AF-A0AB34TEB4-F1
#
_entry.id   AF-A0AB34TEB4-F1
#
_cell.length_a   1.000
_cell.length_b   1.000
_cell.length_c   1.000
_cell.angle_alpha   90.00
_cell.angle_beta   90.00
_cell.angle_gamma   90.00
#
_symmetry.space_group_name_H-M   'P 1'
#
loop_
_entity.id
_entity.type
_entity.pdbx_description
1 polymer ?
#
loop_
_entity_poly.entity_id
_entity_poly.type
_entity_poly.pdbx_seq_one_letter_code
_entity_poly.pdbx_strand_id
1 'polypeptide(L)' 'MTLIRALPALTDTERPRNASVREQLQQLEDVAREELLELQHLADARPAPSRADDELLGLAWDLGLDGEALK' A
#
# COMPACT_ATOMS: atom_id res chain seq x y z
N MET A 1 -17.20 6.78 -7.44
CA MET A 1 -16.32 7.37 -6.40
C MET A 1 -16.13 6.32 -5.33
N THR A 2 -15.11 5.48 -5.47
CA THR A 2 -14.89 4.36 -4.55
C THR A 2 -13.86 4.80 -3.52
N LEU A 3 -14.33 5.00 -2.30
CA LEU A 3 -13.53 5.37 -1.14
C LEU A 3 -12.52 4.25 -0.87
N ILE A 4 -11.22 4.56 -0.92
CA ILE A 4 -10.18 3.69 -0.36
C ILE A 4 -10.54 3.53 1.12
N ARG A 5 -11.08 2.36 1.48
CA ARG A 5 -11.34 2.01 2.88
C ARG A 5 -9.97 1.90 3.54
N ALA A 6 -9.63 2.87 4.39
CA ALA A 6 -8.54 2.69 5.35
C ALA A 6 -8.78 1.37 6.08
N LEU A 7 -7.76 0.49 6.07
CA LEU A 7 -7.80 -0.72 6.87
C LEU A 7 -8.05 -0.31 8.33
N PRO A 8 -9.03 -0.91 9.02
CA PRO A 8 -9.29 -0.58 10.40
C PRO A 8 -8.03 -0.85 11.23
N ALA A 9 -7.68 0.07 12.12
CA ALA A 9 -6.60 -0.14 13.07
C ALA A 9 -6.99 -1.35 13.96
N LEU A 10 -6.15 -2.39 13.95
CA LEU A 10 -6.35 -3.58 14.75
C LEU A 10 -6.42 -3.17 16.22
N THR A 11 -7.61 -3.27 16.80
CA THR A 11 -7.81 -2.99 18.22
C THR A 11 -7.29 -4.16 19.05
N ASP A 12 -6.84 -3.93 20.28
CA ASP A 12 -6.28 -4.98 21.16
C ASP A 12 -7.24 -6.17 21.39
N THR A 13 -8.55 -5.96 21.12
CA THR A 13 -9.60 -7.00 21.13
C THR A 13 -9.58 -7.96 19.94
N GLU A 14 -8.90 -7.61 18.85
CA GLU A 14 -8.76 -8.44 17.64
C GLU A 14 -7.44 -9.24 17.65
N ARG A 15 -6.56 -9.00 18.63
CA ARG A 15 -5.32 -9.76 18.74
C ARG A 15 -5.61 -11.23 19.00
N PRO A 16 -5.02 -12.14 18.20
CA PRO A 16 -5.21 -13.57 18.41
C PRO A 16 -4.75 -13.97 19.82
N ARG A 17 -5.57 -14.78 20.49
CA ARG A 17 -5.23 -15.31 21.83
C ARG A 17 -4.02 -16.23 21.80
N ASN A 18 -3.75 -16.85 20.65
CA ASN A 18 -2.59 -17.70 20.43
C ASN A 18 -1.31 -16.85 20.27
N ALA A 19 -0.31 -17.13 21.10
CA ALA A 19 0.97 -16.42 21.10
C ALA A 19 1.73 -16.53 19.77
N SER A 20 1.73 -17.72 19.16
CA SER A 20 2.40 -17.95 17.87
C SER A 20 1.79 -17.12 16.75
N VAL A 21 0.46 -16.96 16.74
CA VAL A 21 -0.23 -16.15 15.72
C VAL A 21 0.05 -14.66 15.94
N ARG A 22 0.22 -14.22 17.20
CA ARG A 22 0.66 -12.84 17.48
C ARG A 22 2.09 -12.59 16.99
N GLU A 23 3.00 -13.54 17.22
CA GLU A 23 4.39 -13.43 16.75
C GLU A 23 4.45 -13.39 15.21
N GLN A 24 3.66 -14.23 14.53
CA GLN A 24 3.55 -14.19 13.07
C GLN A 24 3.01 -12.87 12.54
N LEU A 25 1.97 -12.32 13.19
CA LEU A 25 1.44 -11.02 12.80
C LEU A 25 2.44 -9.89 13.09
N GLN A 26 3.18 -9.95 14.20
CA GLN A 26 4.22 -8.98 14.49
C GLN A 26 5.32 -9.00 13.42
N GLN A 27 5.79 -10.18 13.03
CA GLN A 27 6.76 -10.35 11.96
C GLN A 27 6.24 -9.78 10.63
N LEU A 28 4.97 -10.00 10.31
CA LEU A 28 4.35 -9.47 9.10
C LEU A 28 4.24 -7.94 9.15
N GLU A 29 3.88 -7.37 10.30
CA GLU A 29 3.84 -5.92 10.51
C GLU A 29 5.23 -5.28 10.37
N ASP A 30 6.26 -5.93 10.88
CA ASP A 30 7.65 -5.45 10.77
C ASP A 30 8.10 -5.42 9.30
N VAL A 31 7.88 -6.51 8.56
CA VAL A 31 8.16 -6.57 7.11
C VAL A 31 7.36 -5.52 6.34
N ALA A 32 6.05 -5.41 6.59
CA ALA A 32 5.22 -4.43 5.89
C ALA A 32 5.66 -2.98 6.15
N ARG A 33 6.19 -2.69 7.34
CA ARG A 33 6.73 -1.37 7.69
C ARG A 33 8.02 -1.09 6.94
N GLU A 34 8.91 -2.07 6.79
CA GLU A 34 10.14 -1.95 6.01
C GLU A 34 9.82 -1.65 4.54
N GLU A 35 8.91 -2.42 3.95
CA GLU A 35 8.45 -2.23 2.56
C GLU A 35 7.79 -0.87 2.34
N LEU A 36 6.98 -0.40 3.30
CA LEU A 36 6.37 0.94 3.22
C LEU A 36 7.42 2.06 3.23
N LEU A 37 8.49 1.92 4.01
CA LEU A 37 9.59 2.88 4.03
C LEU A 37 10.37 2.86 2.71
N GLU A 38 10.60 1.68 2.13
CA GLU A 38 11.23 1.55 0.82
C GLU A 38 10.37 2.20 -0.29
N LEU A 39 9.07 1.93 -0.29
CA LEU A 39 8.13 2.56 -1.21
C LEU A 39 8.05 4.08 -1.03
N GLN A 40 8.09 4.58 0.21
CA GLN A 40 8.14 6.01 0.48
C GLN A 40 9.42 6.64 -0.06
N HIS A 41 10.56 5.97 0.13
CA HIS A 41 11.84 6.46 -0.41
C HIS A 41 11.82 6.55 -1.94
N LEU A 42 11.25 5.55 -2.61
CA LEU A 42 11.08 5.56 -4.07
C LEU A 42 10.09 6.64 -4.53
N ALA A 43 9.02 6.88 -3.78
CA ALA A 43 8.04 7.91 -4.07
C ALA A 43 8.64 9.32 -3.91
N ASP A 44 9.40 9.57 -2.86
CA ASP A 44 10.05 10.86 -2.60
C ASP A 44 11.14 11.18 -3.64
N ALA A 45 11.81 10.15 -4.18
CA ALA A 45 12.78 10.30 -5.25
C ALA A 45 12.15 10.55 -6.62
N ARG A 46 10.84 10.30 -6.78
CA ARG A 46 10.13 10.48 -8.05
C ARG A 46 9.73 11.96 -8.22
N PRO A 47 9.99 12.57 -9.39
CA PRO A 47 9.46 13.90 -9.69
C PRO A 47 7.93 13.89 -9.63
N ALA A 48 7.33 14.99 -9.14
CA ALA A 48 5.88 15.08 -8.98
C ALA A 48 5.18 14.80 -10.32
N PRO A 49 4.25 13.82 -10.37
CA PRO A 49 3.52 13.52 -11.59
C PRO A 49 2.65 14.71 -11.99
N SER A 50 2.46 14.92 -13.29
CA SER A 50 1.48 15.90 -13.74
C SER A 50 0.08 15.33 -13.48
N ARG A 51 -0.89 16.20 -13.20
CA ARG A 51 -2.28 15.78 -12.90
C ARG A 51 -2.91 14.94 -14.03
N ALA A 52 -2.45 15.11 -15.26
CA ALA A 52 -2.88 14.30 -16.40
C ALA A 52 -2.30 12.88 -16.37
N ASP A 53 -1.07 12.72 -15.86
CA ASP A 53 -0.44 11.41 -15.70
C ASP A 53 -1.12 10.60 -14.60
N ASP A 54 -1.61 11.25 -13.53
CA ASP A 54 -2.37 10.58 -12.47
C ASP A 54 -3.72 10.02 -12.96
N GLU A 55 -4.42 10.75 -13.83
CA GLU A 55 -5.69 10.28 -14.42
C GLU A 55 -5.43 9.09 -15.36
N LEU A 56 -4.37 9.16 -16.16
CA LEU A 56 -3.96 8.06 -17.04
C LEU A 56 -3.51 6.83 -16.26
N LEU A 57 -2.78 7.02 -15.14
CA LEU A 57 -2.35 5.95 -14.25
C LEU A 57 -3.54 5.26 -13.57
N GLY A 58 -4.52 6.04 -13.12
CA GLY A 58 -5.78 5.51 -12.60
C GLY A 58 -6.54 4.67 -13.64
N LEU A 59 -6.64 5.18 -14.87
CA LEU A 59 -7.26 4.47 -15.99
C LEU A 59 -6.49 3.18 -16.36
N ALA A 60 -5.16 3.20 -16.38
CA ALA A 60 -4.36 2.00 -16.60
C ALA A 60 -4.64 0.95 -15.52
N TRP A 61 -4.73 1.39 -14.26
CA TRP A 61 -5.04 0.49 -13.15
C TRP A 61 -6.44 -0.14 -13.25
N ASP A 62 -7.45 0.66 -13.62
CA ASP A 62 -8.82 0.16 -13.88
C ASP A 62 -8.88 -0.83 -15.05
N LEU A 63 -7.97 -0.70 -16.03
CA LEU A 63 -7.84 -1.57 -17.19
C LEU A 63 -6.92 -2.78 -16.94
N GLY A 64 -6.30 -2.89 -15.76
CA GLY A 64 -5.33 -3.94 -15.43
C GLY A 64 -4.00 -3.80 -16.18
N LEU A 65 -3.69 -2.60 -16.66
CA LEU A 65 -2.44 -2.24 -17.32
C LEU A 65 -1.44 -1.71 -16.30
N ASP A 66 -0.17 -2.00 -16.53
CA ASP A 66 0.92 -1.47 -15.74
C ASP A 66 1.25 -0.03 -16.14
N GLY A 67 1.94 0.71 -15.25
CA GLY A 67 2.32 2.10 -15.52
C GLY A 67 3.28 2.26 -16.72
N GLU A 68 3.89 1.17 -17.19
CA GLU A 68 4.73 1.13 -18.39
C GLU A 68 3.91 1.17 -19.69
N ALA A 69 2.64 0.76 -19.64
CA ALA A 69 1.71 0.86 -20.77
C ALA A 69 1.33 2.31 -21.13
N LEU A 70 1.71 3.28 -20.29
CA LEU A 70 1.44 4.72 -20.45
C LEU A 70 2.62 5.52 -21.01
N LYS A 71 3.75 4.86 -21.31
CA LYS A 71 4.90 5.47 -21.99
C LYS A 71 4.65 5.66 -23.49
#